data_AF-A0A9E3MKD6-F1
#
_entry.id   AF-A0A9E3MKD6-F1
#
_cell.length_a   1.000
_cell.length_b   1.000
_cell.length_c   1.000
_cell.angle_alpha   90.00
_cell.angle_beta   90.00
_cell.angle_gamma   90.00
#
_symmetry.space_group_name_H-M   'P 1'
#
loop_
_entity.id
_entity.type
_entity.pdbx_description
1 polymer ?
#
loop_
_entity_poly.entity_id
_entity_poly.type
_entity_poly.pdbx_seq_one_letter_code
_entity_poly.pdbx_strand_id
1 'polypeptide(L)'
;MRSNVEFKDGYAVGFSFAIPECFRDAIERNRFSVGDIFYDHIAPYEKVWDEALLELSISLQVNESLGGRVRFAIYESDSAKKTLIFRGEKTVSEDEFGDILKFGMK
;
A
#
# COMPACT_ATOMS: atom_id res chain seq x y z
N MET A 1 3.73 -16.22 15.47
CA MET A 1 3.98 -15.14 16.46
C MET A 1 3.19 -13.94 15.94
N ARG A 2 2.13 -13.49 16.63
CA ARG A 2 1.36 -12.32 16.17
C ARG A 2 2.19 -11.09 16.46
N SER A 3 2.74 -10.47 15.42
CA SER A 3 3.46 -9.21 15.55
C SER A 3 2.43 -8.12 15.80
N ASN A 4 2.44 -7.56 17.01
CA ASN A 4 1.56 -6.44 17.34
C ASN A 4 2.04 -5.22 16.55
N VAL A 5 1.23 -4.73 15.60
CA VAL A 5 1.60 -3.58 14.78
C VAL A 5 1.33 -2.31 15.58
N GLU A 6 2.38 -1.52 15.79
CA GLU A 6 2.25 -0.22 16.43
C GLU A 6 1.69 0.79 15.44
N PHE A 7 0.71 1.57 15.88
CA PHE A 7 0.17 2.70 15.12
C PHE A 7 0.38 3.98 15.93
N LYS A 8 0.80 5.03 15.24
CA LYS A 8 1.01 6.35 15.80
C LYS A 8 0.44 7.39 14.84
N ASP A 9 -0.29 8.35 15.39
CA ASP A 9 -0.93 9.42 14.63
C ASP A 9 -1.84 8.90 13.48
N GLY A 10 -2.46 7.72 13.68
CA GLY A 10 -3.37 7.09 12.72
C GLY A 10 -2.70 6.20 11.65
N TYR A 11 -1.37 6.00 11.70
CA TYR A 11 -0.63 5.20 10.72
C TYR A 11 0.30 4.16 11.35
N ALA A 12 0.54 3.05 10.66
CA ALA A 12 1.44 1.99 11.11
C ALA A 12 2.90 2.47 11.14
N VAL A 13 3.63 2.13 12.21
CA VAL A 13 5.03 2.51 12.41
C VAL A 13 5.96 1.44 11.85
N GLY A 14 7.00 1.87 11.12
CA GLY A 14 8.07 0.99 10.63
C GLY A 14 7.75 0.23 9.35
N PHE A 15 6.74 0.70 8.59
CA PHE A 15 6.42 0.21 7.26
C PHE A 15 6.99 1.15 6.19
N SER A 16 7.44 0.60 5.07
CA SER A 16 7.88 1.38 3.90
C SER A 16 6.71 2.06 3.18
N PHE A 17 5.51 1.50 3.27
CA PHE A 17 4.28 2.12 2.78
C PHE A 17 3.50 2.74 3.94
N ALA A 18 2.77 3.82 3.67
CA ALA A 18 1.85 4.42 4.62
C ALA A 18 0.60 3.54 4.75
N ILE A 19 0.38 3.03 5.96
CA ILE A 19 -0.76 2.16 6.26
C ILE A 19 -1.67 2.85 7.29
N PRO A 20 -2.84 3.36 6.88
CA PRO A 20 -3.82 3.91 7.82
C PRO A 20 -4.32 2.87 8.82
N GLU A 21 -4.72 3.32 10.01
CA GLU A 21 -5.21 2.46 11.10
C GLU A 21 -6.47 1.65 10.74
N CYS A 22 -7.26 2.10 9.74
CA CYS A 22 -8.39 1.31 9.23
C CYS A 22 -7.97 -0.03 8.60
N PHE A 23 -6.69 -0.18 8.21
CA PHE A 23 -6.12 -1.43 7.72
C PHE A 23 -5.48 -2.29 8.81
N ARG A 24 -5.63 -1.95 10.10
CA ARG A 24 -5.07 -2.71 11.21
C ARG A 24 -5.38 -4.21 11.12
N ASP A 25 -6.66 -4.56 10.98
CA ASP A 25 -7.09 -5.96 10.87
C ASP A 25 -6.49 -6.65 9.63
N ALA A 26 -6.35 -5.93 8.52
CA ALA A 26 -5.78 -6.43 7.28
C ALA A 26 -4.30 -6.79 7.46
N ILE A 27 -3.51 -5.90 8.06
CA ILE A 27 -2.08 -6.15 8.31
C ILE A 27 -1.87 -7.23 9.38
N GLU A 28 -2.60 -7.18 10.49
CA GLU A 28 -2.42 -8.15 11.58
C GLU A 28 -2.76 -9.59 11.15
N ARG A 29 -3.56 -9.75 10.10
CA ARG A 29 -3.98 -11.04 9.56
C ARG A 29 -3.41 -11.35 8.18
N ASN A 30 -2.63 -10.44 7.60
CA ASN A 30 -2.21 -10.45 6.20
C ASN A 30 -3.39 -10.73 5.24
N ARG A 31 -4.55 -10.09 5.45
CA ARG A 31 -5.73 -10.29 4.59
C ARG A 31 -6.15 -8.99 3.96
N PHE A 32 -6.03 -8.94 2.63
CA PHE A 32 -6.28 -7.75 1.83
C PHE A 32 -7.47 -7.96 0.90
N SER A 33 -8.25 -6.92 0.73
CA SER A 33 -9.49 -6.91 -0.05
C SER A 33 -9.28 -6.24 -1.40
N VAL A 34 -10.09 -6.64 -2.38
CA VAL A 34 -10.13 -5.97 -3.68
C VAL A 34 -10.52 -4.50 -3.48
N GLY A 35 -9.75 -3.59 -4.06
CA GLY A 35 -9.92 -2.15 -3.90
C GLY A 35 -9.07 -1.52 -2.79
N ASP A 36 -8.34 -2.31 -2.01
CA ASP A 36 -7.36 -1.76 -1.06
C ASP A 36 -6.24 -1.03 -1.82
N ILE A 37 -5.91 0.19 -1.38
CA ILE A 37 -4.89 1.04 -2.00
C ILE A 37 -3.88 1.49 -0.94
N PHE A 38 -2.60 1.30 -1.24
CA PHE A 38 -1.47 1.65 -0.38
C PHE A 38 -0.52 2.62 -1.10
N TYR A 39 -0.17 3.71 -0.42
CA TYR A 39 0.75 4.72 -0.92
C TYR A 39 2.09 4.65 -0.18
N ASP A 40 3.16 5.09 -0.82
CA ASP A 40 4.49 5.19 -0.18
C ASP A 40 4.60 6.30 0.88
N HIS A 41 3.69 7.28 0.84
CA HIS A 41 3.64 8.40 1.77
C HIS A 41 2.25 8.59 2.40
N ILE A 42 2.21 9.30 3.53
CA ILE A 42 0.97 9.64 4.25
C ILE A 42 0.18 10.74 3.52
N ALA A 43 0.87 11.71 2.95
CA ALA A 43 0.26 12.89 2.33
C ALA A 43 -0.88 12.59 1.33
N PRO A 44 -0.81 11.54 0.50
CA PRO A 44 -1.90 11.15 -0.38
C PRO A 44 -3.22 10.79 0.29
N TYR A 45 -3.21 10.43 1.58
CA TYR A 45 -4.43 10.18 2.35
C TYR A 45 -5.02 11.45 2.97
N GLU A 46 -4.22 12.50 3.15
CA GLU A 46 -4.60 13.72 3.89
C GLU A 46 -4.89 14.91 2.98
N LYS A 47 -4.38 14.89 1.74
CA LYS A 47 -4.46 16.01 0.80
C LYS A 47 -5.45 15.75 -0.34
N VAL A 48 -5.80 16.83 -1.04
CA VAL A 48 -6.50 16.71 -2.32
C VAL A 48 -5.60 16.04 -3.36
N TRP A 49 -6.21 15.33 -4.31
CA TRP A 49 -5.49 14.46 -5.24
C TRP A 49 -4.35 15.14 -6.01
N ASP A 50 -4.55 16.38 -6.46
CA ASP A 50 -3.53 17.12 -7.22
C ASP A 50 -2.28 17.44 -6.36
N GLU A 51 -2.48 17.69 -5.06
CA GLU A 51 -1.36 17.91 -4.12
C GLU A 51 -0.72 16.60 -3.69
N ALA A 52 -1.53 15.55 -3.50
CA ALA A 52 -1.07 14.20 -3.20
C ALA A 52 -0.10 13.68 -4.26
N LEU A 53 -0.41 13.91 -5.54
CA LEU A 53 0.42 13.47 -6.67
C LEU A 53 1.84 14.05 -6.67
N LEU A 54 2.04 15.23 -6.07
CA LEU A 54 3.36 15.86 -5.96
C LEU A 54 4.31 15.07 -5.06
N GLU A 55 3.75 14.38 -4.07
CA GLU A 55 4.51 13.65 -3.04
C GLU A 55 4.48 12.14 -3.26
N LEU A 56 3.39 11.62 -3.83
CA LEU A 56 3.25 10.21 -4.19
C LEU A 56 4.32 9.81 -5.21
N SER A 57 5.06 8.73 -4.95
CA SER A 57 5.93 8.13 -5.97
C SER A 57 5.44 6.78 -6.41
N ILE A 58 4.93 5.95 -5.50
CA ILE A 58 4.41 4.61 -5.77
C ILE A 58 3.04 4.42 -5.12
N SER A 59 2.10 3.84 -5.88
CA SER A 59 0.80 3.39 -5.41
C SER A 59 0.60 1.92 -5.74
N LEU A 60 0.19 1.13 -4.75
CA LEU A 60 -0.18 -0.28 -4.91
C LEU A 60 -1.70 -0.40 -4.77
N GLN A 61 -2.34 -1.09 -5.70
CA GLN A 61 -3.78 -1.34 -5.66
C GLN A 61 -4.06 -2.83 -5.76
N VAL A 62 -4.81 -3.36 -4.80
CA VAL A 62 -5.25 -4.77 -4.82
C VAL A 62 -6.39 -4.93 -5.81
N ASN A 63 -6.16 -5.73 -6.85
CA ASN A 63 -7.12 -5.98 -7.92
C ASN A 63 -7.89 -7.29 -7.72
N GLU A 64 -7.24 -8.32 -7.16
CA GLU A 64 -7.87 -9.63 -6.91
C GLU A 64 -7.37 -10.23 -5.59
N SER A 65 -8.29 -10.87 -4.85
CA SER A 65 -7.97 -11.74 -3.72
C SER A 65 -8.27 -13.19 -4.10
N LEU A 66 -7.23 -14.03 -4.12
CA LEU A 66 -7.24 -15.38 -4.69
C LEU A 66 -7.09 -16.47 -3.61
N GLY A 67 -7.56 -16.21 -2.39
CA GLY A 67 -7.54 -17.17 -1.28
C GLY A 67 -6.11 -17.53 -0.83
N GLY A 68 -5.47 -16.65 -0.05
CA GLY A 68 -4.07 -16.79 0.39
C GLY A 68 -3.06 -16.14 -0.56
N ARG A 69 -3.52 -15.57 -1.68
CA ARG A 69 -2.71 -14.80 -2.64
C ARG A 69 -3.43 -13.52 -3.02
N VAL A 70 -2.65 -12.51 -3.34
CA VAL A 70 -3.13 -11.18 -3.73
C VAL A 70 -2.53 -10.84 -5.08
N ARG A 71 -3.38 -10.41 -6.03
CA ARG A 71 -2.92 -9.73 -7.24
C ARG A 71 -3.07 -8.23 -7.03
N PHE A 72 -2.00 -7.48 -7.27
CA PHE A 72 -2.00 -6.03 -7.15
C PHE A 72 -1.33 -5.38 -8.37
N ALA A 73 -1.83 -4.20 -8.73
CA ALA A 73 -1.23 -3.32 -9.71
C ALA A 73 -0.26 -2.35 -9.02
N ILE A 74 0.81 -2.01 -9.74
CA ILE A 74 1.83 -1.05 -9.34
C ILE A 74 1.70 0.15 -10.26
N TYR A 75 1.53 1.31 -9.64
CA TYR A 75 1.49 2.60 -10.31
C TYR A 75 2.61 3.48 -9.80
N GLU A 76 3.21 4.24 -10.70
CA GLU A 76 4.21 5.25 -10.35
C GLU A 76 3.77 6.62 -10.84
N SER A 77 4.07 7.66 -10.08
CA SER A 77 3.91 9.03 -10.55
C SER A 77 4.77 9.28 -11.78
N ASP A 78 4.24 10.00 -12.77
CA ASP A 78 5.04 10.48 -13.88
C ASP A 78 6.08 11.53 -13.43
N SER A 79 7.05 11.83 -14.31
CA SER A 79 8.10 12.81 -14.00
C SER A 79 7.56 14.23 -13.78
N ALA A 80 6.37 14.54 -14.27
CA ALA A 80 5.71 15.82 -14.03
C ALA A 80 4.83 15.82 -12.75
N LYS A 81 4.69 14.69 -12.06
CA LYS A 81 3.86 14.53 -10.85
C LYS A 81 2.40 14.96 -11.05
N LYS A 82 1.82 14.62 -12.19
CA LYS A 82 0.44 14.94 -12.58
C LYS A 82 -0.43 13.73 -12.81
N THR A 83 0.16 12.56 -12.97
CA THR A 83 -0.60 11.33 -13.22
C THR A 83 0.12 10.10 -12.68
N LEU A 84 -0.65 9.04 -12.50
CA LEU A 84 -0.14 7.71 -12.20
C LEU A 84 -0.05 6.89 -13.48
N ILE A 85 1.14 6.36 -13.74
CA ILE A 85 1.43 5.48 -14.86
C ILE A 85 1.44 4.04 -14.35
N PHE A 86 0.63 3.18 -14.98
CA PHE A 86 0.68 1.74 -14.72
C PHE A 86 2.05 1.18 -15.10
N ARG A 87 2.71 0.52 -14.16
CA ARG A 87 4.02 -0.11 -14.36
C ARG A 87 3.96 -1.63 -14.50
N GLY A 88 2.92 -2.24 -13.95
CA GLY A 88 2.73 -3.67 -14.04
C GLY A 88 1.84 -4.21 -12.93
N GLU A 89 1.72 -5.52 -12.90
CA GLU A 89 1.01 -6.25 -11.85
C GLU A 89 1.87 -7.39 -11.32
N LYS A 90 1.64 -7.77 -10.07
CA LYS A 90 2.26 -8.94 -9.44
C LYS A 90 1.17 -9.76 -8.75
N THR A 91 1.35 -11.07 -8.73
CA THR A 91 0.59 -11.99 -7.88
C THR A 91 1.53 -12.63 -6.88
N VAL A 92 1.29 -12.40 -5.60
CA VAL A 92 2.12 -12.87 -4.49
C VAL A 92 1.25 -13.53 -3.42
N SER A 93 1.85 -14.24 -2.47
CA SER A 93 1.13 -14.66 -1.27
C SER A 93 0.74 -13.47 -0.40
N GLU A 94 -0.28 -13.66 0.44
CA GLU A 94 -0.70 -12.67 1.44
C GLU A 94 0.44 -12.22 2.36
N ASP A 95 1.29 -13.16 2.80
CA ASP A 95 2.47 -12.86 3.63
C ASP A 95 3.52 -12.05 2.87
N GLU A 96 3.81 -12.43 1.61
CA GLU A 96 4.74 -11.66 0.76
C GLU A 96 4.23 -10.25 0.48
N PHE A 97 2.92 -10.06 0.34
CA PHE A 97 2.35 -8.72 0.19
C PHE A 97 2.54 -7.89 1.47
N GLY A 98 2.31 -8.48 2.64
CA GLY A 98 2.63 -7.84 3.93
C GLY A 98 4.10 -7.45 4.05
N ASP A 99 5.03 -8.31 3.60
CA ASP A 99 6.45 -8.02 3.55
C ASP A 99 6.79 -6.88 2.58
N ILE A 100 6.13 -6.80 1.43
CA ILE A 100 6.28 -5.68 0.48
C ILE A 100 5.84 -4.36 1.12
N LEU A 101 4.70 -4.34 1.82
CA LEU A 101 4.23 -3.14 2.52
C LEU A 101 5.22 -2.73 3.63
N LYS A 102 5.81 -3.70 4.32
CA LYS A 102 6.72 -3.45 5.44
C LYS A 102 8.12 -3.02 5.00
N PHE A 103 8.69 -3.70 4.02
CA PHE A 103 10.11 -3.55 3.64
C PHE A 103 10.30 -2.85 2.29
N GLY A 104 9.23 -2.61 1.54
CA GLY A 104 9.27 -2.02 0.21
C GLY A 104 9.34 -3.08 -0.90
N MET A 105 9.19 -2.61 -2.15
CA MET A 105 9.38 -3.45 -3.32
C MET A 105 10.88 -3.72 -3.54
N LYS A 106 11.28 -5.00 -3.45
CA LYS A 106 12.59 -5.48 -3.91
C LYS A 106 12.60 -5.73 -5.42
#